data_AF-E1X3Q3-F1
#
_entry.id   AF-E1X3Q3-F1
#
_cell.length_a   1.000
_cell.length_b   1.000
_cell.length_c   1.000
_cell.angle_alpha   90.00
_cell.angle_beta   90.00
_cell.angle_gamma   90.00
#
_symmetry.space_group_name_H-M   'P 1'
#
loop_
_entity.id
_entity.type
_entity.pdbx_description
1 polymer ?
#
loop_
_entity_poly.entity_id
_entity_poly.type
_entity_poly.pdbx_seq_one_letter_code
_entity_poly.pdbx_strand_id
1 'polypeptide(L)'
;MSKYEEGEIMKFFVSLFLSLLFAFNINAAVVENGWNDSYEKELNFYCSEGDYLCFDICGKFEQCKVPEETCHNCIGTSIHLTYIFNYMGKAYTNTGVEANSSSVRDLIRSRRFVSFSSRSIYNHVDSFNSPTLRRNFRSLCTDGTRYPIVVFEKSRVTKKVTDVRFVFCESGTYEMEFSSDVIVNFEDSGQKLSPLY
;
A
#
# COMPACT_ATOMS: atom_id res chain seq x y z
N MET A 1 -21.84 10.65 -57.10
CA MET A 1 -20.43 10.50 -56.72
C MET A 1 -20.14 11.57 -55.66
N SER A 2 -20.15 11.33 -54.36
CA SER A 2 -20.50 10.16 -53.55
C SER A 2 -20.76 10.65 -52.11
N LYS A 3 -22.02 10.74 -51.66
CA LYS A 3 -22.36 10.88 -50.23
C LYS A 3 -22.01 9.63 -49.41
N TYR A 4 -21.58 8.56 -50.09
CA TYR A 4 -21.19 7.29 -49.48
C TYR A 4 -19.73 7.27 -49.00
N GLU A 5 -18.85 8.11 -49.54
CA GLU A 5 -17.42 8.13 -49.15
C GLU A 5 -17.17 8.83 -47.80
N GLU A 6 -17.94 9.86 -47.45
CA GLU A 6 -17.77 10.61 -46.18
C GLU A 6 -18.10 9.75 -44.94
N GLY A 7 -19.04 8.81 -45.08
CA GLY A 7 -19.48 7.93 -43.99
C GLY A 7 -18.46 6.86 -43.61
N GLU A 8 -17.62 6.42 -44.54
CA GLU A 8 -16.58 5.41 -44.26
C GLU A 8 -15.35 6.03 -43.58
N ILE A 9 -14.98 7.25 -43.98
CA ILE A 9 -13.86 8.00 -43.38
C ILE A 9 -14.16 8.27 -41.89
N MET A 10 -15.39 8.70 -41.56
CA MET A 10 -15.77 8.97 -40.16
C MET A 10 -15.77 7.70 -39.30
N LYS A 11 -16.17 6.55 -39.84
CA LYS A 11 -16.10 5.25 -39.12
C LYS A 11 -14.65 4.81 -38.89
N PHE A 12 -13.77 5.05 -39.86
CA PHE A 12 -12.35 4.73 -39.72
C PHE A 12 -11.69 5.57 -38.62
N PHE A 13 -11.98 6.88 -38.57
CA PHE A 13 -11.49 7.75 -37.51
C PHE A 13 -12.04 7.39 -36.13
N VAL A 14 -13.33 7.07 -36.01
CA VAL A 14 -13.94 6.64 -34.74
C VAL A 14 -13.33 5.31 -34.26
N SER A 15 -13.11 4.35 -35.16
CA SER A 15 -12.46 3.07 -34.82
C SER A 15 -11.01 3.27 -34.37
N LEU A 16 -10.25 4.14 -35.05
CA LEU A 16 -8.86 4.45 -34.70
C LEU A 16 -8.77 5.15 -33.34
N PHE A 17 -9.67 6.08 -33.06
CA PHE A 17 -9.73 6.81 -31.79
C PHE A 17 -10.14 5.90 -30.62
N LEU A 18 -11.09 4.99 -30.84
CA LEU A 18 -11.51 4.01 -29.83
C LEU A 18 -10.41 2.99 -29.51
N SER A 19 -9.57 2.65 -30.48
CA SER A 19 -8.42 1.75 -30.29
C SER A 19 -7.32 2.39 -29.42
N LEU A 20 -7.11 3.71 -29.57
CA LEU A 20 -6.11 4.47 -28.82
C LEU A 20 -6.46 4.63 -27.33
N LEU A 21 -7.74 4.53 -26.96
CA LEU A 21 -8.19 4.65 -25.57
C LEU A 21 -7.87 3.40 -24.71
N PHE A 22 -7.53 2.26 -25.31
CA PHE A 22 -7.18 1.04 -24.58
C PHE A 22 -5.67 0.81 -24.40
N ALA A 23 -4.82 1.64 -25.01
CA ALA A 23 -3.37 1.43 -25.06
C ALA A 23 -2.62 1.88 -23.78
N PHE A 24 -3.27 2.50 -22.80
CA PHE A 24 -2.62 3.09 -21.63
C PHE A 24 -3.02 2.48 -20.29
N ASN A 25 -3.19 1.16 -20.22
CA ASN A 25 -3.21 0.48 -18.93
C ASN A 25 -1.77 0.25 -18.47
N ILE A 26 -1.13 1.30 -17.93
CA ILE A 26 0.10 1.15 -17.16
C ILE A 26 -0.32 0.50 -15.84
N ASN A 27 -0.28 -0.83 -15.78
CA ASN A 27 -0.53 -1.57 -14.54
C ASN A 27 0.76 -1.54 -13.72
N ALA A 28 0.73 -0.93 -12.55
CA ALA A 28 1.81 -1.00 -11.59
C ALA A 28 1.94 -2.43 -11.01
N ALA A 29 3.08 -2.76 -10.41
CA ALA A 29 3.25 -4.00 -9.68
C ALA A 29 2.14 -4.21 -8.64
N VAL A 30 1.51 -5.39 -8.67
CA VAL A 30 0.59 -5.81 -7.62
C VAL A 30 1.42 -6.31 -6.44
N VAL A 31 1.14 -5.77 -5.25
CA VAL A 31 1.87 -6.11 -4.03
C VAL A 31 0.94 -6.76 -3.01
N GLU A 32 1.35 -7.92 -2.50
CA GLU A 32 0.57 -8.68 -1.52
C GLU A 32 1.44 -9.11 -0.33
N ASN A 33 0.80 -9.27 0.83
CA ASN A 33 1.43 -9.90 2.00
C ASN A 33 1.19 -11.42 1.97
N GLY A 34 2.24 -12.20 2.15
CA GLY A 34 2.20 -13.65 2.24
C GLY A 34 2.97 -14.21 3.43
N TRP A 35 3.01 -15.53 3.52
CA TRP A 35 3.82 -16.31 4.45
C TRP A 35 4.51 -17.42 3.68
N ASN A 36 5.81 -17.61 3.93
CA ASN A 36 6.57 -18.70 3.32
C ASN A 36 6.43 -20.01 4.15
N ASP A 37 7.00 -21.10 3.65
CA ASP A 37 6.97 -22.42 4.31
C ASP A 37 7.71 -22.45 5.66
N SER A 38 8.53 -21.43 5.92
CA SER A 38 9.23 -21.24 7.21
C SER A 38 8.46 -20.35 8.18
N TYR A 39 7.19 -20.03 7.88
CA TYR A 39 6.34 -19.12 8.67
C TYR A 39 6.95 -17.73 8.84
N GLU A 40 7.74 -17.27 7.87
CA GLU A 40 8.18 -15.89 7.79
C GLU A 40 7.23 -15.13 6.89
N LYS A 41 6.85 -13.94 7.32
CA LYS A 41 6.03 -13.04 6.52
C LYS A 41 6.85 -12.56 5.33
N GLU A 42 6.23 -12.47 4.16
CA GLU A 42 6.86 -12.00 2.93
C GLU A 42 6.01 -10.96 2.22
N LEU A 43 6.68 -10.09 1.48
CA LEU A 43 6.07 -9.18 0.51
C LEU A 43 6.24 -9.79 -0.88
N ASN A 44 5.12 -10.03 -1.55
CA ASN A 44 5.03 -10.64 -2.86
C ASN A 44 4.73 -9.56 -3.88
N PHE A 45 5.64 -9.38 -4.84
CA PHE A 45 5.49 -8.48 -5.97
C PHE A 45 5.18 -9.29 -7.22
N TYR A 46 4.16 -8.86 -7.96
CA TYR A 46 3.76 -9.39 -9.25
C TYR A 46 3.85 -8.25 -10.27
N CYS A 47 4.85 -8.30 -11.13
CA CYS A 47 5.15 -7.23 -12.08
C CYS A 47 4.64 -7.59 -13.47
N SER A 48 4.07 -6.58 -14.15
CA SER A 48 3.64 -6.69 -15.54
C SER A 48 4.81 -6.43 -16.49
N GLU A 49 4.63 -6.76 -17.77
CA GLU A 49 5.60 -6.44 -18.81
C GLU A 49 5.83 -4.91 -18.88
N GLY A 50 7.08 -4.47 -18.73
CA GLY A 50 7.47 -3.05 -18.69
C GLY A 50 7.68 -2.47 -17.28
N ASP A 51 7.32 -3.20 -16.21
CA ASP A 51 7.67 -2.83 -14.84
C ASP A 51 9.00 -3.50 -14.42
N TYR A 52 9.96 -2.68 -14.00
CA TYR A 52 11.30 -3.14 -13.60
C TYR A 52 11.44 -3.35 -12.09
N LEU A 53 10.42 -3.07 -11.27
CA LEU A 53 10.50 -3.15 -9.81
C LEU A 53 10.91 -4.54 -9.31
N CYS A 54 10.34 -5.61 -9.87
CA CYS A 54 10.70 -6.99 -9.50
C CYS A 54 12.15 -7.32 -9.84
N PHE A 55 12.63 -6.84 -10.99
CA PHE A 55 14.01 -7.06 -11.44
C PHE A 55 14.98 -6.29 -10.55
N ASP A 56 14.65 -5.05 -10.23
CA ASP A 56 15.43 -4.16 -9.37
C ASP A 56 15.60 -4.69 -7.94
N ILE A 57 14.58 -5.39 -7.42
CA ILE A 57 14.58 -5.94 -6.06
C ILE A 57 15.17 -7.36 -6.00
N CYS A 58 14.73 -8.26 -6.89
CA CYS A 58 15.05 -9.69 -6.83
C CYS A 58 15.85 -10.23 -8.03
N GLY A 59 16.06 -9.45 -9.10
CA GLY A 59 16.66 -9.92 -10.35
C GLY A 59 15.74 -10.80 -11.20
N LYS A 60 14.42 -10.74 -10.98
CA LYS A 60 13.40 -11.51 -11.72
C LYS A 60 12.35 -10.56 -12.31
N PHE A 61 11.89 -10.82 -13.53
CA PHE A 61 10.98 -9.89 -14.22
C PHE A 61 9.53 -9.99 -13.75
N GLU A 62 9.01 -11.18 -13.51
CA GLU A 62 7.55 -11.36 -13.28
C GLU A 62 7.18 -11.39 -11.80
N GLN A 63 8.01 -12.03 -10.97
CA GLN A 63 7.68 -12.23 -9.56
C GLN A 63 8.90 -12.06 -8.66
N CYS A 64 8.72 -11.32 -7.58
CA CYS A 64 9.72 -11.12 -6.54
C CYS A 64 9.08 -11.37 -5.17
N LYS A 65 9.76 -12.16 -4.33
CA LYS A 65 9.34 -12.43 -2.95
C LYS A 65 10.41 -11.95 -2.00
N VAL A 66 10.04 -11.08 -1.06
CA VAL A 66 10.98 -10.49 -0.12
C VAL A 66 10.56 -10.83 1.30
N PRO A 67 11.35 -11.64 2.04
CA PRO A 67 11.04 -11.96 3.42
C PRO A 67 11.18 -10.71 4.30
N GLU A 68 10.21 -10.52 5.18
CA GLU A 68 10.21 -9.52 6.23
C GLU A 68 10.93 -10.10 7.45
N GLU A 69 12.07 -9.53 7.80
CA GLU A 69 12.79 -9.94 9.01
C GLU A 69 11.92 -9.72 10.26
N THR A 70 12.02 -10.62 11.24
CA THR A 70 11.33 -10.55 12.53
C THR A 70 11.28 -9.12 13.12
N CYS A 71 10.06 -8.71 13.46
CA CYS A 71 9.79 -7.44 14.14
C CYS A 71 9.45 -7.68 15.61
N HIS A 72 10.06 -6.90 16.49
CA HIS A 72 9.78 -6.92 17.93
C HIS A 72 8.59 -6.03 18.25
N ASN A 73 7.71 -6.50 19.13
CA ASN A 73 6.48 -5.81 19.53
C ASN A 73 5.54 -5.46 18.36
N CYS A 74 5.68 -6.19 17.25
CA CYS A 74 4.74 -6.16 16.13
C CYS A 74 3.46 -6.96 16.41
N ILE A 75 3.16 -7.28 17.66
CA ILE A 75 1.86 -7.84 18.07
C ILE A 75 0.99 -6.67 18.55
N GLY A 76 -0.24 -6.56 18.03
CA GLY A 76 -1.19 -5.47 18.25
C GLY A 76 -1.67 -5.23 19.69
N THR A 77 -0.98 -5.81 20.68
CA THR A 77 -1.09 -5.48 22.11
C THR A 77 -0.14 -4.35 22.52
N SER A 78 0.81 -3.96 21.67
CA SER A 78 1.65 -2.79 21.93
C SER A 78 0.88 -1.50 21.59
N ILE A 79 0.95 -0.50 22.48
CA ILE A 79 0.30 0.81 22.31
C ILE A 79 0.61 1.41 20.93
N HIS A 80 1.85 1.25 20.47
CA HIS A 80 2.30 1.77 19.18
C HIS A 80 1.60 1.10 17.99
N LEU A 81 1.46 -0.23 17.98
CA LEU A 81 0.71 -0.90 16.91
C LEU A 81 -0.78 -0.63 16.98
N THR A 82 -1.33 -0.56 18.20
CA THR A 82 -2.72 -0.17 18.38
C THR A 82 -3.00 1.17 17.75
N TYR A 83 -2.09 2.11 17.95
CA TYR A 83 -2.14 3.42 17.36
C TYR A 83 -2.05 3.38 15.82
N ILE A 84 -1.10 2.62 15.25
CA ILE A 84 -0.98 2.46 13.79
C ILE A 84 -2.29 1.98 13.15
N PHE A 85 -2.91 0.91 13.68
CA PHE A 85 -4.12 0.36 13.07
C PHE A 85 -5.35 1.26 13.27
N ASN A 86 -5.50 1.91 14.43
CA ASN A 86 -6.64 2.78 14.72
C ASN A 86 -6.63 4.11 13.95
N TYR A 87 -5.44 4.62 13.64
CA TYR A 87 -5.24 5.92 13.00
C TYR A 87 -4.81 5.82 11.53
N MET A 88 -4.78 4.61 10.97
CA MET A 88 -4.59 4.43 9.53
C MET A 88 -5.70 5.15 8.75
N GLY A 89 -5.32 5.90 7.71
CA GLY A 89 -6.27 6.71 6.93
C GLY A 89 -6.80 7.96 7.65
N LYS A 90 -6.32 8.24 8.87
CA LYS A 90 -6.64 9.46 9.64
C LYS A 90 -5.40 10.29 9.91
N ALA A 91 -4.47 9.73 10.69
CA ALA A 91 -3.18 10.36 11.00
C ALA A 91 -2.09 9.87 10.05
N TYR A 92 -2.19 8.63 9.56
CA TYR A 92 -1.34 8.12 8.50
C TYR A 92 -2.06 8.31 7.17
N THR A 93 -1.53 9.19 6.32
CA THR A 93 -2.19 9.63 5.09
C THR A 93 -1.27 9.49 3.89
N ASN A 94 -1.87 9.18 2.74
CA ASN A 94 -1.21 9.25 1.46
C ASN A 94 -1.08 10.73 1.06
N THR A 95 0.13 11.17 0.74
CA THR A 95 0.43 12.55 0.33
C THR A 95 -0.03 12.88 -1.09
N GLY A 96 -0.33 11.85 -1.89
CA GLY A 96 -0.59 11.96 -3.33
C GLY A 96 0.67 12.05 -4.19
N VAL A 97 1.85 12.12 -3.57
CA VAL A 97 3.14 12.16 -4.26
C VAL A 97 3.60 10.72 -4.55
N GLU A 98 3.92 10.44 -5.81
CA GLU A 98 4.47 9.13 -6.19
C GLU A 98 5.85 8.93 -5.53
N ALA A 99 6.03 7.77 -4.90
CA ALA A 99 7.26 7.45 -4.19
C ALA A 99 8.42 7.23 -5.17
N ASN A 100 9.58 7.79 -4.85
CA ASN A 100 10.79 7.54 -5.64
C ASN A 100 11.13 6.05 -5.67
N SER A 101 11.15 5.46 -6.87
CA SER A 101 11.40 4.02 -7.08
C SER A 101 12.75 3.57 -6.49
N SER A 102 13.76 4.44 -6.47
CA SER A 102 15.05 4.14 -5.82
C SER A 102 14.88 3.95 -4.31
N SER A 103 14.15 4.86 -3.65
CA SER A 103 13.92 4.77 -2.21
C SER A 103 13.07 3.55 -1.83
N VAL A 104 12.08 3.21 -2.65
CA VAL A 104 11.29 1.98 -2.49
C VAL A 104 12.20 0.77 -2.59
N ARG A 105 12.96 0.65 -3.69
CA ARG A 105 13.90 -0.47 -3.91
C ARG A 105 14.90 -0.61 -2.77
N ASP A 106 15.52 0.49 -2.34
CA ASP A 106 16.56 0.47 -1.32
C ASP A 106 16.01 0.02 0.04
N LEU A 107 14.80 0.47 0.41
CA LEU A 107 14.14 0.03 1.64
C LEU A 107 13.78 -1.47 1.58
N ILE A 108 13.16 -1.92 0.49
CA ILE A 108 12.73 -3.31 0.34
C ILE A 108 13.94 -4.26 0.32
N ARG A 109 15.00 -3.94 -0.44
CA ARG A 109 16.23 -4.75 -0.49
C ARG A 109 16.96 -4.79 0.84
N SER A 110 16.86 -3.73 1.64
CA SER A 110 17.47 -3.71 2.97
C SER A 110 16.81 -4.67 3.97
N ARG A 111 15.59 -5.15 3.68
CA ARG A 111 14.73 -5.95 4.59
C ARG A 111 14.47 -5.30 5.94
N ARG A 112 14.73 -4.00 6.06
CA ARG A 112 14.48 -3.19 7.26
C ARG A 112 13.11 -2.53 7.20
N PHE A 113 12.10 -3.30 6.86
CA PHE A 113 10.75 -2.79 6.76
C PHE A 113 9.78 -3.68 7.53
N VAL A 114 8.61 -3.12 7.79
CA VAL A 114 7.42 -3.85 8.24
C VAL A 114 6.26 -3.40 7.38
N SER A 115 5.52 -4.35 6.84
CA SER A 115 4.35 -4.07 6.00
C SER A 115 3.05 -4.28 6.77
N PHE A 116 2.03 -3.47 6.54
CA PHE A 116 0.70 -3.69 7.11
C PHE A 116 -0.37 -3.52 6.04
N SER A 117 -1.46 -4.25 6.24
CA SER A 117 -2.69 -4.19 5.46
C SER A 117 -3.87 -4.49 6.39
N SER A 118 -5.10 -4.31 5.89
CA SER A 118 -6.29 -4.70 6.65
C SER A 118 -6.35 -6.20 7.00
N ARG A 119 -5.52 -7.03 6.35
CA ARG A 119 -5.41 -8.49 6.58
C ARG A 119 -4.18 -8.86 7.42
N SER A 120 -3.57 -7.90 8.10
CA SER A 120 -2.40 -8.18 8.94
C SER A 120 -2.82 -8.94 10.21
N ILE A 121 -2.22 -10.11 10.42
CA ILE A 121 -2.42 -10.89 11.65
C ILE A 121 -1.96 -10.16 12.92
N TYR A 122 -1.12 -9.13 12.74
CA TYR A 122 -0.61 -8.28 13.80
C TYR A 122 -1.68 -7.36 14.40
N ASN A 123 -2.82 -7.18 13.72
CA ASN A 123 -3.94 -6.45 14.29
C ASN A 123 -4.72 -7.33 15.28
N HIS A 124 -4.47 -7.12 16.57
CA HIS A 124 -5.24 -7.71 17.67
C HIS A 124 -6.23 -6.74 18.31
N VAL A 125 -6.33 -5.51 17.78
CA VAL A 125 -7.14 -4.42 18.34
C VAL A 125 -8.60 -4.54 17.90
N ASP A 126 -8.78 -4.95 16.65
CA ASP A 126 -10.08 -5.18 16.02
C ASP A 126 -10.11 -6.60 15.46
N SER A 127 -11.31 -7.11 15.20
CA SER A 127 -11.53 -8.31 14.43
C SER A 127 -10.68 -8.34 13.16
N PHE A 128 -10.07 -9.49 12.89
CA PHE A 128 -9.24 -9.68 11.70
C PHE A 128 -10.02 -9.28 10.44
N ASN A 129 -9.45 -8.36 9.66
CA ASN A 129 -10.06 -7.85 8.42
C ASN A 129 -11.46 -7.24 8.62
N SER A 130 -11.68 -6.53 9.72
CA SER A 130 -12.94 -5.83 10.00
C SER A 130 -13.33 -4.86 8.87
N PRO A 131 -14.64 -4.62 8.66
CA PRO A 131 -15.10 -3.63 7.67
C PRO A 131 -14.52 -2.22 7.89
N THR A 132 -14.34 -1.82 9.15
CA THR A 132 -13.76 -0.53 9.53
C THR A 132 -12.29 -0.46 9.11
N LEU A 133 -11.49 -1.47 9.48
CA LEU A 133 -10.08 -1.51 9.13
C LEU A 133 -9.87 -1.55 7.62
N ARG A 134 -10.68 -2.35 6.90
CA ARG A 134 -10.68 -2.35 5.44
C ARG A 134 -10.96 -0.97 4.88
N ARG A 135 -11.95 -0.24 5.41
CA ARG A 135 -12.27 1.12 4.95
C ARG A 135 -11.09 2.08 5.16
N ASN A 136 -10.47 2.03 6.34
CA ASN A 136 -9.32 2.86 6.71
C ASN A 136 -8.09 2.64 5.82
N PHE A 137 -7.77 1.37 5.51
CA PHE A 137 -6.69 1.08 4.57
C PHE A 137 -7.07 1.50 3.15
N ARG A 138 -8.28 1.18 2.69
CA ARG A 138 -8.74 1.54 1.34
C ARG A 138 -8.79 3.05 1.10
N SER A 139 -9.04 3.86 2.12
CA SER A 139 -9.03 5.33 1.96
C SER A 139 -7.65 5.90 1.64
N LEU A 140 -6.57 5.12 1.74
CA LEU A 140 -5.23 5.52 1.34
C LEU A 140 -5.01 5.51 -0.18
N CYS A 141 -5.88 4.83 -0.93
CA CYS A 141 -5.77 4.71 -2.38
C CYS A 141 -7.06 5.19 -3.06
N THR A 142 -6.94 6.10 -4.02
CA THR A 142 -8.09 6.69 -4.74
C THR A 142 -8.61 5.80 -5.88
N ASP A 143 -7.81 4.81 -6.30
CA ASP A 143 -8.10 3.85 -7.37
C ASP A 143 -9.01 2.69 -6.95
N GLY A 144 -9.41 2.63 -5.68
CA GLY A 144 -10.26 1.56 -5.15
C GLY A 144 -9.52 0.28 -4.76
N THR A 145 -8.18 0.28 -4.73
CA THR A 145 -7.31 -0.82 -4.30
C THR A 145 -7.93 -1.57 -3.13
N ARG A 146 -8.08 -2.89 -3.27
CA ARG A 146 -8.85 -3.66 -2.29
C ARG A 146 -8.14 -3.83 -0.96
N TYR A 147 -6.83 -4.06 -0.99
CA TYR A 147 -5.99 -4.30 0.18
C TYR A 147 -4.66 -3.54 0.06
N PRO A 148 -4.65 -2.21 0.27
CA PRO A 148 -3.41 -1.44 0.24
C PRO A 148 -2.38 -1.97 1.23
N ILE A 149 -1.11 -1.96 0.83
CA ILE A 149 0.01 -2.37 1.68
C ILE A 149 0.81 -1.14 2.09
N VAL A 150 0.78 -0.81 3.37
CA VAL A 150 1.54 0.30 3.96
C VAL A 150 2.86 -0.22 4.47
N VAL A 151 3.96 0.42 4.12
CA VAL A 151 5.30 0.04 4.52
C VAL A 151 5.88 1.06 5.49
N PHE A 152 6.42 0.54 6.58
CA PHE A 152 7.11 1.27 7.63
C PHE A 152 8.58 0.86 7.66
N GLU A 153 9.44 1.75 8.14
CA GLU A 153 10.78 1.39 8.52
C GLU A 153 10.83 0.52 9.77
N LYS A 154 11.87 -0.29 9.84
CA LYS A 154 12.23 -1.06 11.01
C LYS A 154 13.58 -0.61 11.55
N SER A 155 13.63 -0.28 12.84
CA SER A 155 14.88 0.04 13.52
C SER A 155 15.86 -1.13 13.51
N ARG A 156 17.13 -0.88 13.15
CA ARG A 156 18.19 -1.90 13.23
C ARG A 156 18.45 -2.37 14.65
N VAL A 157 18.37 -1.45 15.61
CA VAL A 157 18.76 -1.68 17.01
C VAL A 157 17.63 -2.37 17.76
N THR A 158 16.43 -1.79 17.69
CA THR A 158 15.30 -2.26 18.51
C THR A 158 14.44 -3.29 17.80
N LYS A 159 14.60 -3.45 16.47
CA LYS A 159 13.75 -4.28 15.60
C LYS A 159 12.26 -3.91 15.64
N LYS A 160 11.93 -2.71 16.13
CA LYS A 160 10.56 -2.17 16.19
C LYS A 160 10.23 -1.38 14.93
N VAL A 161 8.93 -1.25 14.67
CA VAL A 161 8.37 -0.32 13.68
C VAL A 161 8.74 1.12 14.05
N THR A 162 9.11 1.93 13.06
CA THR A 162 9.35 3.37 13.20
C THR A 162 8.47 4.15 12.23
N ASP A 163 9.07 4.84 11.26
CA ASP A 163 8.38 5.81 10.41
C ASP A 163 7.61 5.13 9.28
N VAL A 164 6.42 5.65 8.98
CA VAL A 164 5.70 5.28 7.76
C VAL A 164 6.46 5.83 6.56
N ARG A 165 6.54 5.07 5.46
CA ARG A 165 7.30 5.49 4.27
C ARG A 165 6.41 5.61 3.05
N PHE A 166 5.71 4.53 2.69
CA PHE A 166 4.90 4.51 1.48
C PHE A 166 3.73 3.54 1.59
N VAL A 167 2.76 3.69 0.69
CA VAL A 167 1.65 2.77 0.47
C VAL A 167 1.67 2.27 -0.97
N PHE A 168 1.49 0.97 -1.15
CA PHE A 168 1.26 0.34 -2.43
C PHE A 168 -0.23 0.32 -2.74
N CYS A 169 -0.59 0.89 -3.88
CA CYS A 169 -1.90 0.87 -4.52
C CYS A 169 -1.79 0.19 -5.90
N GLU A 170 -2.90 -0.22 -6.50
CA GLU A 170 -2.95 -0.80 -7.86
C GLU A 170 -2.48 0.19 -8.94
N SER A 171 -2.67 1.49 -8.69
CA SER A 171 -2.23 2.59 -9.55
C SER A 171 -0.77 3.00 -9.37
N GLY A 172 -0.09 2.55 -8.31
CA GLY A 172 1.29 2.93 -8.05
C GLY A 172 1.69 2.90 -6.58
N THR A 173 2.88 3.44 -6.29
CA THR A 173 3.40 3.56 -4.92
C THR A 173 3.45 5.02 -4.53
N TYR A 174 2.93 5.37 -3.36
CA TYR A 174 2.82 6.76 -2.93
C TYR A 174 3.47 7.01 -1.58
N GLU A 175 4.05 8.19 -1.40
CA GLU A 175 4.63 8.63 -0.14
C GLU A 175 3.54 8.79 0.93
N MET A 176 3.85 8.32 2.12
CA MET A 176 2.98 8.40 3.28
C MET A 176 3.58 9.37 4.30
N GLU A 177 2.71 10.10 4.98
CA GLU A 177 3.09 10.97 6.08
C GLU A 177 2.31 10.64 7.35
N PHE A 178 2.83 11.15 8.47
CA PHE A 178 2.17 11.09 9.76
C PHE A 178 1.81 12.50 10.24
N SER A 179 0.51 12.82 10.27
CA SER A 179 0.01 14.08 10.81
C SER A 179 -0.29 13.95 12.30
N SER A 180 0.52 14.60 13.13
CA SER A 180 0.34 14.65 14.59
C SER A 180 -0.87 15.47 15.04
N ASP A 181 -1.33 16.40 14.19
CA ASP A 181 -2.38 17.37 14.54
C ASP A 181 -3.75 16.70 14.73
N VAL A 182 -3.92 15.50 14.15
CA VAL A 182 -5.12 14.67 14.29
C VAL A 182 -5.22 14.06 15.70
N ILE A 183 -4.10 13.89 16.42
CA ILE A 183 -4.07 13.32 17.77
C ILE A 183 -4.52 14.33 18.81
N VAL A 184 -3.95 15.54 18.72
CA VAL A 184 -4.13 16.59 19.73
C VAL A 184 -5.60 17.02 19.80
N ASN A 185 -6.27 17.11 18.65
CA ASN A 185 -7.69 17.46 18.58
C ASN A 185 -8.62 16.36 19.12
N PHE A 186 -8.18 15.09 19.16
CA PHE A 186 -8.99 13.99 19.70
C PHE A 186 -8.87 13.87 21.22
N GLU A 187 -7.69 14.10 21.79
CA GLU A 187 -7.50 14.18 23.25
C GLU A 187 -8.29 15.35 23.87
N ASP A 188 -8.38 16.48 23.16
CA ASP A 188 -9.15 17.65 23.60
C ASP A 188 -10.68 17.48 23.44
N SER A 189 -11.13 16.49 22.66
CA SER A 189 -12.55 16.22 22.40
C SER A 189 -13.25 15.35 23.47
N GLY A 190 -12.59 15.02 24.57
CA GLY A 190 -13.27 14.69 25.83
C GLY A 190 -14.03 13.36 25.87
N GLN A 191 -13.52 12.28 25.27
CA GLN A 191 -13.92 10.94 25.73
C GLN A 191 -13.21 10.62 27.06
N LYS A 192 -13.87 11.00 28.17
CA LYS A 192 -13.56 10.48 29.51
C LYS A 192 -13.54 8.96 29.46
N LEU A 193 -12.34 8.37 29.52
CA LEU A 193 -12.16 7.00 29.98
C LEU A 193 -12.67 6.93 31.42
N SER A 194 -13.86 6.38 31.61
CA SER A 194 -14.32 5.96 32.94
C SER A 194 -13.32 4.93 33.49
N PRO A 195 -12.76 5.13 34.68
CA PRO A 195 -11.89 4.13 35.29
C PRO A 195 -12.74 2.89 35.61
N LEU A 196 -12.37 1.76 35.01
CA LEU A 196 -12.86 0.46 35.44
C LEU A 196 -12.29 0.19 36.84
N TYR A 197 -13.18 0.23 37.84
CA TYR A 197 -12.97 -0.38 39.15
C TYR A 197 -13.12 -1.90 39.05
#